data_AF-A0A559S007-F1
#
_entry.id   AF-A0A559S007-F1
#
_cell.length_a   1.000
_cell.length_b   1.000
_cell.length_c   1.000
_cell.angle_alpha   90.00
_cell.angle_beta   90.00
_cell.angle_gamma   90.00
#
_symmetry.space_group_name_H-M   'P 1'
#
loop_
_entity.id
_entity.type
_entity.pdbx_description
1 polymer ?
#
loop_
_entity_poly.entity_id
_entity_poly.type
_entity_poly.pdbx_seq_one_letter_code
_entity_poly.pdbx_strand_id
1 'polypeptide(L)' 'MDLAKRKEALVIHYFLTEQNNTQVRISELTGVKESRINTILNKYLKSKTIQ' A
#
# COMPACT_ATOMS: atom_id res chain seq x y z
N MET A 1 14.59 2.21 -12.28
CA MET A 1 13.77 2.06 -11.05
C MET A 1 12.61 1.14 -11.39
N ASP A 2 12.49 0.02 -10.67
CA ASP A 2 11.50 -1.03 -10.92
C ASP A 2 10.06 -0.52 -10.72
N LEU A 3 9.20 -0.67 -11.73
CA LEU A 3 7.81 -0.21 -11.74
C LEU A 3 7.01 -0.82 -10.58
N ALA A 4 7.32 -2.06 -10.20
CA ALA A 4 6.66 -2.73 -9.08
C ALA A 4 6.97 -2.04 -7.75
N LYS A 5 8.23 -1.69 -7.51
CA LYS A 5 8.65 -0.97 -6.30
C LYS A 5 8.01 0.41 -6.19
N ARG A 6 7.80 1.10 -7.32
CA ARG A 6 7.08 2.39 -7.34
C ARG A 6 5.62 2.24 -6.94
N LYS A 7 4.92 1.21 -7.42
CA LYS A 7 3.53 0.93 -7.03
C LYS A 7 3.41 0.59 -5.54
N GLU A 8 4.33 -0.22 -5.00
CA GLU A 8 4.35 -0.53 -3.57
C GLU A 8 4.55 0.72 -2.71
N ALA A 9 5.46 1.62 -3.11
CA ALA A 9 5.68 2.88 -2.41
C ALA A 9 4.44 3.79 -2.44
N LEU A 10 3.73 3.87 -3.57
CA LEU A 10 2.49 4.64 -3.69
C LEU A 10 1.37 4.08 -2.81
N VAL A 11 1.22 2.75 -2.74
CA VAL A 11 0.25 2.11 -1.85
C VAL A 11 0.52 2.49 -0.38
N ILE A 12 1.78 2.45 0.06
CA ILE A 12 2.16 2.84 1.43
C ILE A 12 1.93 4.34 1.64
N HIS A 13 2.27 5.18 0.67
CA HIS A 13 2.07 6.62 0.75
C HIS A 13 0.59 6.98 0.97
N TYR A 14 -0.31 6.49 0.12
CA TYR A 14 -1.75 6.76 0.27
C TYR A 14 -2.33 6.13 1.52
N PHE A 15 -1.84 4.96 1.93
CA PHE A 15 -2.26 4.36 3.20
C PHE A 15 -1.99 5.26 4.41
N LEU A 16 -0.87 6.00 4.40
CA LEU A 16 -0.45 6.85 5.52
C LEU A 16 -0.97 8.29 5.46
N THR A 17 -1.35 8.77 4.27
CA THR A 17 -1.65 10.20 4.03
C THR A 17 -3.11 10.48 3.70
N GLU A 18 -3.84 9.50 3.14
CA GLU A 18 -5.26 9.68 2.83
C GLU A 18 -6.12 9.54 4.09
N GLN A 19 -7.04 10.48 4.28
CA GLN A 19 -8.03 10.41 5.35
C GLN A 19 -8.98 9.21 5.16
N ASN A 20 -9.27 8.85 3.90
CA ASN A 20 -10.01 7.64 3.52
C ASN A 20 -9.06 6.65 2.84
N ASN A 21 -8.30 5.93 3.66
CA ASN A 21 -7.27 4.98 3.23
C ASN A 21 -7.78 3.53 3.09
N THR A 22 -9.06 3.36 2.74
CA THR A 22 -9.63 2.04 2.48
C THR A 22 -8.93 1.35 1.30
N GLN A 23 -8.87 0.01 1.31
CA GLN A 23 -8.18 -0.76 0.26
C GLN A 23 -8.78 -0.51 -1.13
N VAL A 24 -10.11 -0.37 -1.22
CA VAL A 24 -10.83 -0.01 -2.45
C VAL A 24 -10.33 1.34 -2.98
N ARG A 25 -10.28 2.36 -2.12
CA ARG A 25 -9.83 3.70 -2.52
C ARG A 25 -8.37 3.71 -2.99
N ILE A 26 -7.49 3.00 -2.29
CA ILE A 26 -6.08 2.89 -2.67
C ILE A 26 -5.93 2.11 -3.99
N SER A 27 -6.78 1.11 -4.23
CA SER A 27 -6.84 0.36 -5.50
C SER A 27 -7.17 1.28 -6.68
N GLU A 28 -8.18 2.15 -6.52
CA GLU A 28 -8.54 3.16 -7.53
C GLU A 28 -7.39 4.12 -7.83
N LEU A 29 -6.68 4.61 -6.82
CA LEU A 29 -5.60 5.60 -6.96
C LEU A 29 -4.32 5.01 -7.57
N THR A 30 -4.05 3.73 -7.33
CA THR A 30 -2.76 3.09 -7.70
C THR A 30 -2.87 2.10 -8.84
N GLY A 31 -4.09 1.66 -9.19
CA GLY A 31 -4.34 0.58 -10.14
C GLY A 31 -3.81 -0.78 -9.65
N VAL A 32 -3.63 -0.95 -8.35
CA VAL A 32 -3.14 -2.20 -7.73
C VAL A 32 -4.34 -2.96 -7.18
N LYS A 33 -4.44 -4.26 -7.51
CA LYS A 33 -5.50 -5.13 -6.97
C LYS A 33 -5.52 -5.10 -5.44
N GLU A 34 -6.70 -5.07 -4.84
CA GLU A 34 -6.90 -5.02 -3.39
C GLU A 34 -6.18 -6.16 -2.64
N SER A 35 -6.20 -7.39 -3.17
CA SER A 35 -5.48 -8.53 -2.60
C SER A 35 -3.96 -8.27 -2.50
N ARG A 36 -3.40 -7.57 -3.48
CA ARG A 36 -1.99 -7.18 -3.48
C ARG A 36 -1.72 -6.02 -2.52
N ILE A 37 -2.64 -5.06 -2.41
CA ILE A 37 -2.57 -3.98 -1.41
C ILE A 37 -2.48 -4.57 0.00
N ASN A 38 -3.36 -5.50 0.34
CA ASN A 38 -3.35 -6.14 1.66
C ASN A 38 -1.99 -6.82 1.96
N THR A 39 -1.41 -7.48 0.96
CA THR A 39 -0.07 -8.09 1.09
C THR A 39 1.02 -7.04 1.35
N ILE A 40 1.00 -5.92 0.60
CA ILE A 40 1.97 -4.83 0.75
C ILE A 40 1.86 -4.19 2.13
N LEU A 41 0.64 -3.89 2.58
CA LEU A 41 0.39 -3.26 3.89
C LEU A 41 0.80 -4.18 5.03
N ASN A 42 0.47 -5.48 4.96
CA ASN A 42 0.90 -6.44 5.98
C ASN A 42 2.43 -6.55 6.06
N LYS A 43 3.12 -6.57 4.91
CA LYS A 43 4.59 -6.56 4.88
C LYS A 43 5.15 -5.28 5.49
N TYR A 44 4.57 -4.13 5.15
CA TYR A 44 4.98 -2.83 5.68
C TYR A 44 4.78 -2.77 7.21
N LEU A 45 3.59 -3.10 7.71
CA LEU A 45 3.27 -3.08 9.13
C LEU A 45 4.18 -4.02 9.93
N LYS A 46 4.40 -5.26 9.46
CA LYS A 46 5.37 -6.19 10.07
C LYS A 46 6.78 -5.63 10.15
N SER A 47 7.20 -4.81 9.18
CA SER A 47 8.52 -4.16 9.22
C SER A 47 8.62 -2.99 10.20
N LYS A 48 7.47 -2.50 10.69
CA LYS A 48 7.36 -1.37 11.63
C LYS A 48 7.07 -1.81 13.06
N THR A 49 6.48 -2.98 13.24
CA THR A 49 6.35 -3.61 14.56
C THR A 49 7.69 -4.23 14.94
N ILE A 50 8.42 -3.59 15.86
CA ILE A 50 9.55 -4.22 16.55
C ILE A 50 8.96 -5.33 17.42
N GLN A 51 9.35 -6.58 17.18
CA GLN A 51 9.05 -7.70 18.08
C GLN A 51 10.06 -7.73 19.22
#